data_AF-A0A238FPP4-F1
#
_entry.id   AF-A0A238FPP4-F1
#
_cell.length_a   1.000
_cell.length_b   1.000
_cell.length_c   1.000
_cell.angle_alpha   90.00
_cell.angle_beta   90.00
_cell.angle_gamma   90.00
#
_symmetry.space_group_name_H-M   'P 1'
#
loop_
_entity.id
_entity.type
_entity.pdbx_description
1 polymer ?
#
loop_
_entity_poly.entity_id
_entity_poly.type
_entity_poly.pdbx_seq_one_letter_code
_entity_poly.pdbx_strand_id
1 'polypeptide(L)'
;MTLRPTHLLFVRTPSPPLDQDPYHSRASSPSSSFIPHHLPILRTSYHNISHLATLLQRQQSYEGVIVTSARSVQALAQAQSSITNEDDEAERAWFDDVPFFVVGQGTADALQVHLPRPPPKKNVLGADGSTGTGEKLANFIRGHFKGEPGGPQGHKWKMLYFVGDKNRDTIPRMLELEDKRFELDRFRLYETTALDGEELESEVSRILDEVVEGDDARREKGRIWLIFFSPSGAKAACKDFRRRGWIPDKEDQNFGLQIRIAAIGPVTRAYLHDDEGVQVDAVAQTPDAEHLLRCIRDVEERERVDGEA
;
A
#
# COMPACT_ATOMS: atom_id res chain seq x y z
N MET A 1 20.42 32.62 11.98
CA MET A 1 19.08 32.49 11.39
C MET A 1 18.49 31.19 11.89
N THR A 2 17.38 31.23 12.61
CA THR A 2 16.62 30.03 12.99
C THR A 2 16.07 29.40 11.71
N LEU A 3 16.37 28.12 11.47
CA LEU A 3 15.82 27.38 10.33
C LEU A 3 14.30 27.38 10.45
N ARG A 4 13.61 27.74 9.36
CA ARG A 4 12.15 27.67 9.32
C ARG A 4 11.73 26.20 9.42
N PRO A 5 10.74 25.85 10.27
CA PRO A 5 10.19 24.52 10.29
C PRO A 5 9.62 24.19 8.91
N THR A 6 10.00 23.04 8.36
CA THR A 6 9.50 22.54 7.07
C THR A 6 8.63 21.32 7.33
N HIS A 7 7.32 21.47 7.15
CA HIS A 7 6.37 20.40 7.40
C HIS A 7 6.30 19.48 6.18
N LEU A 8 6.36 18.17 6.43
CA LEU A 8 6.23 17.14 5.40
C LEU A 8 4.91 16.43 5.58
N LEU A 9 3.95 16.66 4.69
CA LEU A 9 2.68 15.96 4.67
C LEU A 9 2.76 14.74 3.74
N PHE A 10 3.00 13.57 4.33
CA PHE A 10 3.01 12.31 3.61
C PHE A 10 1.58 11.83 3.32
N VAL A 11 1.18 11.84 2.05
CA VAL A 11 -0.13 11.36 1.59
C VAL A 11 -0.10 9.83 1.45
N ARG A 12 -0.05 9.16 2.60
CA ARG A 12 -0.08 7.70 2.77
C ARG A 12 -0.37 7.31 4.21
N THR A 13 -0.65 6.03 4.41
CA THR A 13 -0.69 5.41 5.74
C THR A 13 0.75 5.06 6.19
N PRO A 14 1.17 5.43 7.41
CA PRO A 14 2.43 4.99 7.99
C PRO A 14 2.40 3.51 8.36
N SER A 15 3.56 2.86 8.34
CA SER A 15 3.71 1.52 8.91
C SER A 15 3.74 1.60 10.44
N PRO A 16 2.94 0.80 11.17
CA PRO A 16 3.05 0.73 12.62
C PRO A 16 4.22 -0.19 13.04
N PRO A 17 4.88 0.09 14.18
CA PRO A 17 4.72 1.30 14.99
C PRO A 17 5.36 2.52 14.28
N LEU A 18 4.79 3.72 14.52
CA LEU A 18 5.10 4.93 13.74
C LEU A 18 6.58 5.34 13.82
N ASP A 19 7.23 5.10 14.94
CA ASP A 19 8.65 5.36 15.17
C ASP A 19 9.58 4.46 14.36
N GLN A 20 9.08 3.32 13.84
CA GLN A 20 9.80 2.42 12.94
C GLN A 20 9.47 2.65 11.48
N ASP A 21 8.48 3.50 11.17
CA ASP A 21 8.21 3.88 9.81
C ASP A 21 9.44 4.59 9.20
N PRO A 22 9.97 4.12 8.06
CA PRO A 22 11.26 4.61 7.55
C PRO A 22 11.23 6.07 7.11
N TYR A 23 10.08 6.59 6.70
CA TYR A 23 9.96 8.01 6.32
C TYR A 23 9.78 8.89 7.54
N HIS A 24 8.96 8.46 8.51
CA HIS A 24 8.77 9.20 9.75
C HIS A 24 10.06 9.27 10.57
N SER A 25 10.66 8.12 10.89
CA SER A 25 11.88 8.03 11.70
C SER A 25 13.03 8.85 11.13
N ARG A 26 13.19 8.86 9.80
CA ARG A 26 14.26 9.60 9.12
C ARG A 26 13.98 11.10 9.06
N ALA A 27 12.72 11.50 8.83
CA ALA A 27 12.33 12.91 8.85
C ALA A 27 12.40 13.50 10.26
N SER A 28 12.06 12.73 11.30
CA SER A 28 12.11 13.11 12.72
C SER A 28 13.51 13.00 13.34
N SER A 29 14.56 12.70 12.56
CA SER A 29 15.93 12.61 13.08
C SER A 29 16.36 13.94 13.70
N PRO A 30 17.14 13.96 14.80
CA PRO A 30 17.67 15.19 15.40
C PRO A 30 18.50 16.07 14.45
N SER A 31 18.98 15.49 13.35
CA SER A 31 19.75 16.19 12.31
C SER A 31 18.89 16.80 11.19
N SER A 32 17.57 16.62 11.26
CA SER A 32 16.59 17.05 10.26
C SER A 32 15.82 18.26 10.77
N SER A 33 15.56 19.24 9.88
CA SER A 33 14.66 20.37 10.14
C SER A 33 13.22 20.09 9.71
N PHE A 34 12.92 18.84 9.37
CA PHE A 34 11.60 18.41 8.89
C PHE A 34 10.69 17.99 10.02
N ILE A 35 9.41 18.30 9.88
CA ILE A 35 8.34 17.89 10.80
C ILE A 35 7.37 16.99 10.02
N PRO A 36 7.37 15.66 10.24
CA PRO A 36 6.56 14.75 9.45
C PRO A 36 5.13 14.60 9.98
N HIS A 37 4.16 14.75 9.07
CA HIS A 37 2.75 14.45 9.26
C HIS A 37 2.31 13.39 8.25
N HIS A 38 1.26 12.64 8.58
CA HIS A 38 0.72 11.59 7.70
C HIS A 38 -0.77 11.79 7.47
N LEU A 39 -1.17 11.80 6.20
CA LEU A 39 -2.56 11.78 5.77
C LEU A 39 -2.86 10.38 5.20
N PRO A 40 -3.50 9.48 5.98
CA PRO A 40 -3.87 8.14 5.54
C PRO A 40 -5.06 8.17 4.56
N ILE A 41 -4.84 8.72 3.37
CA ILE A 41 -5.89 9.03 2.38
C ILE A 41 -6.61 7.78 1.83
N LEU A 42 -6.00 6.60 1.94
CA LEU A 42 -6.59 5.34 1.52
C LEU A 42 -6.90 4.48 2.75
N ARG A 43 -8.13 3.99 2.85
CA ARG A 43 -8.57 3.06 3.89
C ARG A 43 -8.70 1.66 3.31
N THR A 44 -8.28 0.66 4.07
CA THR A 44 -8.56 -0.75 3.75
C THR A 44 -9.66 -1.24 4.67
N SER A 45 -10.79 -1.66 4.12
CA SER A 45 -11.83 -2.41 4.84
C SER A 45 -11.70 -3.89 4.51
N TYR A 46 -11.95 -4.74 5.51
CA TYR A 46 -11.93 -6.19 5.36
C TYR A 46 -13.35 -6.74 5.27
N HIS A 47 -13.56 -7.71 4.38
CA HIS A 47 -14.85 -8.29 4.06
C HIS A 47 -14.79 -9.81 4.11
N ASN A 48 -15.97 -10.43 4.25
CA ASN A 48 -16.13 -11.89 4.22
C ASN A 48 -15.30 -12.66 5.26
N ILE A 49 -14.88 -12.03 6.36
CA ILE A 49 -14.03 -12.67 7.39
C ILE A 49 -14.70 -13.89 8.01
N SER A 50 -15.97 -13.81 8.39
CA SER A 50 -16.70 -14.95 8.96
C SER A 50 -16.89 -16.10 7.96
N HIS A 51 -17.10 -15.77 6.68
CA HIS A 51 -17.19 -16.77 5.63
C HIS A 51 -15.82 -17.41 5.37
N LEU A 52 -14.73 -16.63 5.39
CA LEU A 52 -13.38 -17.16 5.32
C LEU A 52 -13.13 -18.11 6.48
N ALA A 53 -13.42 -17.72 7.73
CA ALA A 53 -13.27 -18.60 8.90
C ALA A 53 -14.02 -19.94 8.74
N THR A 54 -15.28 -19.89 8.27
CA THR A 54 -16.05 -21.11 7.98
C THR A 54 -15.41 -21.96 6.87
N LEU A 55 -14.84 -21.32 5.85
CA LEU A 55 -14.15 -21.97 4.75
C LEU A 55 -12.85 -22.65 5.20
N LEU A 56 -12.10 -22.04 6.13
CA LEU A 56 -10.89 -22.62 6.72
C LEU A 56 -11.20 -23.86 7.59
N GLN A 57 -12.35 -23.88 8.26
CA GLN A 57 -12.77 -25.00 9.12
C GLN A 57 -13.28 -26.20 8.31
N ARG A 58 -13.97 -25.93 7.20
CA ARG A 58 -14.49 -27.00 6.33
C ARG A 58 -13.40 -27.39 5.37
N GLN A 59 -12.62 -28.45 5.65
CA GLN A 59 -11.60 -29.01 4.75
C GLN A 59 -12.08 -29.00 3.29
N GLN A 60 -11.74 -27.94 2.56
CA GLN A 60 -12.14 -27.78 1.17
C GLN A 60 -11.12 -28.48 0.30
N SER A 61 -11.58 -28.97 -0.84
CA SER A 61 -10.76 -29.64 -1.86
C SER A 61 -9.96 -28.63 -2.71
N TYR A 62 -9.41 -27.59 -2.09
CA TYR A 62 -8.48 -26.70 -2.78
C TYR A 62 -7.09 -27.33 -2.79
N GLU A 63 -6.46 -27.30 -3.96
CA GLU A 63 -5.15 -27.88 -4.23
C GLU A 63 -4.03 -26.81 -4.18
N GLY A 64 -4.41 -25.55 -3.96
CA GLY A 64 -3.48 -24.45 -3.72
C GLY A 64 -4.18 -23.15 -3.34
N VAL A 65 -3.45 -22.28 -2.65
CA VAL A 65 -3.91 -20.93 -2.26
C VAL A 65 -3.04 -19.88 -2.93
N ILE A 66 -3.65 -18.88 -3.55
CA ILE A 66 -2.95 -17.76 -4.20
C ILE A 66 -3.11 -16.51 -3.34
N VAL A 67 -1.98 -15.92 -2.92
CA VAL A 67 -1.95 -14.72 -2.07
C VAL A 67 -1.04 -13.66 -2.69
N THR A 68 -1.64 -12.58 -3.20
CA THR A 68 -0.90 -11.53 -3.93
C THR A 68 -0.84 -10.20 -3.18
N SER A 69 -1.18 -10.17 -1.89
CA SER A 69 -1.26 -8.94 -1.11
C SER A 69 -1.12 -9.24 0.37
N ALA A 70 -0.30 -8.44 1.07
CA ALA A 70 -0.22 -8.47 2.53
C ALA A 70 -1.58 -8.17 3.20
N ARG A 71 -2.47 -7.41 2.54
CA ARG A 71 -3.84 -7.18 3.05
C ARG A 71 -4.69 -8.43 3.07
N SER A 72 -4.52 -9.34 2.09
CA SER A 72 -5.17 -10.65 2.13
C SER A 72 -4.68 -11.47 3.33
N VAL A 73 -3.39 -11.34 3.69
CA VAL A 73 -2.84 -12.01 4.88
C VAL A 73 -3.44 -11.44 6.17
N GLN A 74 -3.64 -10.13 6.27
CA GLN A 74 -4.29 -9.51 7.43
C GLN A 74 -5.74 -9.98 7.58
N ALA A 75 -6.49 -10.07 6.49
CA ALA A 75 -7.84 -10.66 6.50
C ALA A 75 -7.82 -12.13 6.95
N LEU A 76 -6.84 -12.90 6.47
CA LEU A 76 -6.66 -14.29 6.89
C LEU A 76 -6.33 -14.40 8.38
N ALA A 77 -5.48 -13.52 8.92
CA ALA A 77 -5.16 -13.46 10.35
C ALA A 77 -6.40 -13.20 11.21
N GLN A 78 -7.28 -12.28 10.76
CA GLN A 78 -8.55 -11.99 11.43
C GLN A 78 -9.49 -13.20 11.40
N ALA A 79 -9.56 -13.92 10.27
CA ALA A 79 -10.35 -15.13 10.17
C ALA A 79 -9.85 -16.23 11.10
N GLN A 80 -8.54 -16.50 11.14
CA GLN A 80 -7.93 -17.48 12.05
C GLN A 80 -8.20 -17.14 13.52
N SER A 81 -8.08 -15.85 13.87
CA SER A 81 -8.32 -15.38 15.23
C SER A 81 -9.79 -15.49 15.66
N SER A 82 -10.71 -15.64 14.70
CA SER A 82 -12.14 -15.81 14.96
C SER A 82 -12.55 -17.29 15.14
N ILE A 83 -11.64 -18.24 14.91
CA ILE A 83 -11.88 -19.69 15.06
C ILE A 83 -11.62 -20.10 16.51
N THR A 84 -12.55 -20.88 17.10
CA THR A 84 -12.45 -21.38 18.48
C THR A 84 -11.74 -22.73 18.57
N ASN A 85 -11.07 -23.00 19.70
CA ASN A 85 -10.12 -24.11 19.91
C ASN A 85 -10.62 -25.54 19.61
N GLU A 86 -11.93 -25.80 19.54
CA GLU A 86 -12.47 -27.15 19.25
C GLU A 86 -12.37 -27.53 17.75
N ASP A 87 -12.20 -26.54 16.86
CA ASP A 87 -12.13 -26.74 15.40
C ASP A 87 -10.68 -26.71 14.84
N ASP A 88 -9.68 -26.74 15.73
CA ASP A 88 -8.27 -26.47 15.44
C ASP A 88 -7.57 -27.52 14.56
N GLU A 89 -7.97 -28.78 14.66
CA GLU A 89 -7.22 -29.89 14.07
C GLU A 89 -7.42 -29.99 12.56
N ALA A 90 -8.64 -29.70 12.08
CA ALA A 90 -8.98 -29.72 10.66
C ALA A 90 -8.35 -28.55 9.88
N GLU A 91 -8.34 -27.35 10.46
CA GLU A 91 -7.67 -26.18 9.90
C GLU A 91 -6.15 -26.41 9.79
N ARG A 92 -5.53 -26.94 10.86
CA ARG A 92 -4.10 -27.26 10.89
C ARG A 92 -3.68 -28.19 9.75
N ALA A 93 -4.43 -29.28 9.57
CA ALA A 93 -4.14 -30.24 8.51
C ALA A 93 -4.14 -29.60 7.11
N TRP A 94 -5.06 -28.66 6.85
CA TRP A 94 -5.14 -28.00 5.54
C TRP A 94 -3.94 -27.09 5.27
N PHE A 95 -3.52 -26.29 6.26
CA PHE A 95 -2.34 -25.42 6.13
C PHE A 95 -1.02 -26.19 5.99
N ASP A 96 -0.95 -27.38 6.58
CA ASP A 96 0.25 -28.23 6.57
C ASP A 96 0.49 -28.94 5.22
N ASP A 97 -0.55 -29.09 4.40
CA ASP A 97 -0.49 -29.86 3.16
C ASP A 97 -0.63 -29.01 1.89
N VAL A 98 -1.32 -27.86 1.95
CA VAL A 98 -1.63 -27.08 0.75
C VAL A 98 -0.56 -26.03 0.42
N PRO A 99 -0.12 -25.90 -0.84
CA PRO A 99 0.83 -24.88 -1.25
C PRO A 99 0.21 -23.47 -1.29
N PHE A 100 0.89 -22.51 -0.68
CA PHE A 100 0.59 -21.08 -0.71
C PHE A 100 1.51 -20.37 -1.71
N PHE A 101 0.95 -19.94 -2.83
CA PHE A 101 1.65 -19.23 -3.90
C PHE A 101 1.60 -17.72 -3.66
N VAL A 102 2.75 -17.09 -3.48
CA VAL A 102 2.86 -15.67 -3.13
C VAL A 102 3.55 -14.81 -4.19
N VAL A 103 3.19 -13.52 -4.24
CA VAL A 103 3.85 -12.52 -5.12
C VAL A 103 5.12 -11.94 -4.45
N GLY A 104 6.12 -12.78 -4.23
CA GLY A 104 7.42 -12.37 -3.69
C GLY A 104 7.53 -12.30 -2.16
N GLN A 105 8.75 -11.97 -1.70
CA GLN A 105 9.19 -12.11 -0.32
C GLN A 105 8.31 -11.35 0.69
N GLY A 106 7.89 -10.11 0.40
CA GLY A 106 7.09 -9.33 1.35
C GLY A 106 5.74 -9.97 1.69
N THR A 107 5.12 -10.69 0.76
CA THR A 107 3.88 -11.43 1.05
C THR A 107 4.15 -12.74 1.79
N ALA A 108 5.28 -13.40 1.50
CA ALA A 108 5.72 -14.58 2.25
C ALA A 108 6.03 -14.25 3.71
N ASP A 109 6.74 -13.14 3.95
CA ASP A 109 7.06 -12.66 5.31
C ASP A 109 5.77 -12.31 6.06
N ALA A 110 4.83 -11.63 5.39
CA ALA A 110 3.52 -11.32 5.98
C ALA A 110 2.80 -12.58 6.46
N LEU A 111 2.77 -13.66 5.66
CA LEU A 111 2.16 -14.93 6.05
C LEU A 111 2.79 -15.50 7.32
N GLN A 112 4.11 -15.39 7.46
CA GLN A 112 4.83 -15.93 8.61
C GLN A 112 4.71 -15.07 9.87
N VAL A 113 4.65 -13.75 9.71
CA VAL A 113 4.68 -12.78 10.83
C VAL A 113 3.28 -12.51 11.38
N HIS A 114 2.27 -12.42 10.53
CA HIS A 114 0.96 -11.91 10.94
C HIS A 114 -0.09 -12.98 11.21
N LEU A 115 0.10 -14.20 10.69
CA LEU A 115 -0.86 -15.27 10.94
C LEU A 115 -0.64 -15.86 12.34
N PRO A 116 -1.70 -16.00 13.16
CA PRO A 116 -1.64 -16.81 14.37
C PRO A 116 -1.14 -18.24 14.10
N ARG A 117 -1.51 -18.80 12.94
CA ARG A 117 -1.10 -20.13 12.48
C ARG A 117 -0.59 -20.04 11.04
N PRO A 118 0.71 -19.76 10.86
CA PRO A 118 1.29 -19.65 9.53
C PRO A 118 1.43 -21.04 8.88
N PRO A 119 1.30 -21.15 7.53
CA PRO A 119 1.64 -22.38 6.83
C PRO A 119 3.15 -22.69 6.99
N PRO A 120 3.55 -23.97 6.98
CA PRO A 120 4.96 -24.35 7.00
C PRO A 120 5.74 -23.66 5.87
N LYS A 121 6.96 -23.17 6.15
CA LYS A 121 7.77 -22.46 5.15
C LYS A 121 7.96 -23.23 3.84
N LYS A 122 8.04 -24.57 3.90
CA LYS A 122 8.13 -25.46 2.74
C LYS A 122 6.92 -25.34 1.78
N ASN A 123 5.77 -24.92 2.29
CA ASN A 123 4.52 -24.75 1.53
C ASN A 123 4.33 -23.31 1.05
N VAL A 124 5.14 -22.34 1.50
CA VAL A 124 5.10 -20.97 1.00
C VAL A 124 6.03 -20.84 -0.20
N LEU A 125 5.45 -20.78 -1.39
CA LEU A 125 6.14 -20.81 -2.67
C LEU A 125 6.11 -19.44 -3.37
N GLY A 126 7.15 -19.13 -4.15
CA GLY A 126 7.29 -17.84 -4.83
C GLY A 126 7.91 -16.73 -3.96
N ALA A 127 8.65 -17.07 -2.92
CA ALA A 127 9.39 -16.10 -2.11
C ALA A 127 10.79 -15.78 -2.68
N ASP A 128 11.32 -16.61 -3.59
CA ASP A 128 12.71 -16.59 -4.10
C ASP A 128 13.07 -15.40 -5.03
N GLY A 129 12.21 -14.39 -5.13
CA GLY A 129 12.37 -13.25 -6.03
C GLY A 129 11.94 -13.52 -7.48
N SER A 130 11.56 -14.75 -7.84
CA SER A 130 11.16 -15.10 -9.20
C SER A 130 9.71 -14.74 -9.55
N THR A 131 8.83 -14.49 -8.56
CA THR A 131 7.38 -14.30 -8.77
C THR A 131 6.85 -12.90 -8.42
N GLY A 132 7.69 -11.86 -8.40
CA GLY A 132 7.31 -10.50 -7.97
C GLY A 132 6.23 -9.78 -8.80
N THR A 133 5.56 -10.45 -9.74
CA THR A 133 4.42 -9.93 -10.52
C THR A 133 3.37 -11.04 -10.70
N GLY A 134 2.11 -10.66 -10.97
CA GLY A 134 1.04 -11.63 -11.22
C GLY A 134 1.33 -12.56 -12.42
N GLU A 135 1.99 -12.06 -13.46
CA GLU A 135 2.40 -12.86 -14.62
C GLU A 135 3.45 -13.93 -14.25
N LYS A 136 4.51 -13.51 -13.55
CA LYS A 136 5.56 -14.43 -13.11
C LYS A 136 5.01 -15.48 -12.14
N LEU A 137 4.13 -15.07 -11.22
CA LEU A 137 3.46 -15.99 -10.31
C LEU A 137 2.57 -16.99 -11.05
N ALA A 138 1.79 -16.55 -12.03
CA ALA A 138 0.96 -17.45 -12.83
C ALA A 138 1.82 -18.49 -13.57
N ASN A 139 2.92 -18.08 -14.20
CA ASN A 139 3.85 -19.01 -14.85
C ASN A 139 4.49 -20.01 -13.86
N PHE A 140 4.84 -19.55 -12.65
CA PHE A 140 5.33 -20.42 -11.59
C PHE A 140 4.30 -21.49 -11.20
N ILE A 141 3.04 -21.09 -10.99
CA ILE A 141 1.93 -22.01 -10.68
C ILE A 141 1.76 -23.04 -11.80
N ARG A 142 1.76 -22.61 -13.07
CA ARG A 142 1.61 -23.49 -14.23
C ARG A 142 2.70 -24.56 -14.32
N GLY A 143 3.93 -24.22 -13.94
CA GLY A 143 5.06 -25.15 -13.88
C GLY A 143 5.03 -26.09 -12.68
N HIS A 144 4.44 -25.64 -11.56
CA HIS A 144 4.28 -26.45 -10.36
C HIS A 144 3.32 -27.63 -10.57
N PHE A 145 2.16 -27.36 -11.16
CA PHE A 145 1.16 -28.39 -11.44
C PHE A 145 1.45 -29.08 -12.79
N LYS A 146 1.78 -30.37 -12.75
CA LYS A 146 2.06 -31.18 -13.95
C LYS A 146 0.76 -31.77 -14.52
N GLY A 147 0.67 -31.88 -15.85
CA GLY A 147 -0.47 -32.48 -16.57
C GLY A 147 -0.91 -31.65 -17.78
N GLU A 148 -1.67 -32.23 -18.70
CA GLU A 148 -2.21 -31.53 -19.88
C GLU A 148 -3.61 -30.95 -19.62
N PRO A 149 -4.00 -29.84 -20.29
CA PRO A 149 -5.38 -29.35 -20.28
C PRO A 149 -6.38 -30.45 -20.61
N GLY A 150 -7.29 -30.72 -19.67
CA GLY A 150 -8.31 -31.76 -19.83
C GLY A 150 -7.99 -33.10 -19.16
N GLY A 151 -6.75 -33.37 -18.73
CA GLY A 151 -6.35 -34.55 -17.92
C GLY A 151 -6.96 -35.91 -18.35
N PRO A 152 -6.79 -36.97 -17.55
CA PRO A 152 -7.44 -38.26 -17.81
C PRO A 152 -8.99 -38.22 -17.69
N GLN A 153 -9.56 -37.19 -17.05
CA GLN A 153 -10.99 -37.09 -16.71
C GLN A 153 -11.58 -35.66 -16.71
N GLY A 154 -10.92 -34.66 -17.30
CA GLY A 154 -11.39 -33.27 -17.24
C GLY A 154 -11.15 -32.55 -15.92
N HIS A 155 -10.30 -33.11 -15.04
CA HIS A 155 -9.96 -32.50 -13.74
C HIS A 155 -9.34 -31.12 -13.93
N LYS A 156 -9.77 -30.17 -13.09
CA LYS A 156 -9.17 -28.84 -12.98
C LYS A 156 -8.65 -28.64 -11.57
N TRP A 157 -7.44 -28.14 -11.46
CA TRP A 157 -6.82 -27.75 -10.20
C TRP A 157 -7.63 -26.63 -9.56
N LYS A 158 -8.28 -26.94 -8.43
CA LYS A 158 -9.10 -25.97 -7.71
C LYS A 158 -8.21 -25.10 -6.83
N MET A 159 -8.19 -23.80 -7.09
CA MET A 159 -7.34 -22.85 -6.38
C MET A 159 -8.21 -21.84 -5.63
N LEU A 160 -7.88 -21.61 -4.37
CA LEU A 160 -8.44 -20.50 -3.61
C LEU A 160 -7.62 -19.24 -3.88
N TYR A 161 -8.22 -18.22 -4.48
CA TYR A 161 -7.53 -16.98 -4.80
C TYR A 161 -8.03 -15.82 -3.95
N PHE A 162 -7.21 -15.35 -3.01
CA PHE A 162 -7.53 -14.20 -2.18
C PHE A 162 -7.32 -12.88 -2.93
N VAL A 163 -8.40 -12.13 -3.11
CA VAL A 163 -8.42 -10.89 -3.89
C VAL A 163 -8.90 -9.68 -3.09
N GLY A 164 -8.45 -8.50 -3.51
CA GLY A 164 -9.06 -7.23 -3.11
C GLY A 164 -10.06 -6.71 -4.15
N ASP A 165 -10.51 -5.48 -3.95
CA ASP A 165 -11.29 -4.70 -4.94
C ASP A 165 -10.53 -4.45 -6.24
N LYS A 166 -9.21 -4.22 -6.15
CA LYS A 166 -8.33 -4.03 -7.30
C LYS A 166 -7.70 -5.35 -7.70
N ASN A 167 -8.45 -6.19 -8.41
CA ASN A 167 -7.96 -7.46 -8.94
C ASN A 167 -7.61 -7.34 -10.43
N ARG A 168 -6.30 -7.27 -10.74
CA ARG A 168 -5.86 -7.36 -12.14
C ARG A 168 -6.25 -8.73 -12.70
N ASP A 169 -6.74 -8.75 -13.93
CA ASP A 169 -7.20 -9.96 -14.61
C ASP A 169 -6.06 -10.94 -14.98
N THR A 170 -4.80 -10.56 -14.75
CA THR A 170 -3.63 -11.27 -15.25
C THR A 170 -3.56 -12.74 -14.80
N ILE A 171 -3.70 -13.00 -13.49
CA ILE A 171 -3.67 -14.38 -12.97
C ILE A 171 -4.86 -15.19 -13.48
N PRO A 172 -6.12 -14.73 -13.35
CA PRO A 172 -7.25 -15.45 -13.90
C PRO A 172 -7.18 -15.72 -15.40
N ARG A 173 -6.77 -14.73 -16.19
CA ARG A 173 -6.59 -14.86 -17.65
C ARG A 173 -5.58 -15.96 -17.97
N MET A 174 -4.41 -15.95 -17.32
CA MET A 174 -3.36 -16.92 -17.59
C MET A 174 -3.70 -18.33 -17.11
N LEU A 175 -4.35 -18.48 -15.95
CA LEU A 175 -4.63 -19.80 -15.37
C LEU A 175 -5.94 -20.41 -15.90
N GLU A 176 -7.04 -19.66 -15.92
CA GLU A 176 -8.36 -20.20 -16.30
C GLU A 176 -8.61 -20.14 -17.81
N LEU A 177 -8.21 -19.05 -18.49
CA LEU A 177 -8.53 -18.85 -19.90
C LEU A 177 -7.47 -19.42 -20.84
N GLU A 178 -6.18 -19.15 -20.57
CA GLU A 178 -5.08 -19.60 -21.41
C GLU A 178 -4.67 -21.05 -21.12
N ASP A 179 -4.39 -21.37 -19.85
CA ASP A 179 -3.90 -22.70 -19.46
C ASP A 179 -5.04 -23.72 -19.31
N LYS A 180 -6.22 -23.28 -18.85
CA LYS A 180 -7.48 -24.06 -18.74
C LYS A 180 -7.44 -25.27 -17.80
N ARG A 181 -6.28 -25.60 -17.21
CA ARG A 181 -6.14 -26.65 -16.17
C ARG A 181 -6.59 -26.20 -14.79
N PHE A 182 -6.92 -24.92 -14.61
CA PHE A 182 -7.22 -24.34 -13.30
C PHE A 182 -8.66 -23.85 -13.22
N GLU A 183 -9.21 -23.90 -12.00
CA GLU A 183 -10.45 -23.26 -11.59
C GLU A 183 -10.14 -22.39 -10.37
N LEU A 184 -10.35 -21.06 -10.48
CA LEU A 184 -10.03 -20.13 -9.40
C LEU A 184 -11.30 -19.68 -8.68
N ASP A 185 -11.42 -20.10 -7.43
CA ASP A 185 -12.40 -19.53 -6.52
C ASP A 185 -11.87 -18.21 -5.95
N ARG A 186 -12.44 -17.10 -6.44
CA ARG A 186 -12.00 -15.75 -6.08
C ARG A 186 -12.69 -15.30 -4.82
N PHE A 187 -11.95 -15.26 -3.72
CA PHE A 187 -12.48 -14.86 -2.44
C PHE A 187 -12.07 -13.42 -2.13
N ARG A 188 -13.03 -12.48 -2.24
CA ARG A 188 -12.78 -11.05 -1.97
C ARG A 188 -12.67 -10.80 -0.47
N LEU A 189 -11.50 -10.38 -0.02
CA LEU A 189 -11.18 -10.19 1.39
C LEU A 189 -11.06 -8.74 1.83
N TYR A 190 -10.80 -7.82 0.90
CA TYR A 190 -10.64 -6.42 1.26
C TYR A 190 -11.06 -5.48 0.12
N GLU A 191 -11.27 -4.24 0.50
CA GLU A 191 -11.51 -3.12 -0.40
C GLU A 191 -10.67 -1.93 0.01
N THR A 192 -10.16 -1.18 -0.97
CA THR A 192 -9.40 0.04 -0.75
C THR A 192 -10.20 1.25 -1.21
N THR A 193 -10.79 1.97 -0.26
CA THR A 193 -11.50 3.22 -0.55
C THR A 193 -10.61 4.43 -0.28
N ALA A 194 -10.86 5.52 -0.99
CA ALA A 194 -10.31 6.82 -0.63
C ALA A 194 -11.14 7.41 0.52
N LEU A 195 -10.50 8.16 1.41
CA LEU A 195 -11.22 9.06 2.30
C LEU A 195 -11.90 10.15 1.47
N ASP A 196 -13.14 10.48 1.83
CA ASP A 196 -13.91 11.55 1.24
C ASP A 196 -14.78 12.26 2.29
N GLY A 197 -15.49 13.30 1.87
CA GLY A 197 -16.42 14.04 2.71
C GLY A 197 -15.82 14.48 4.04
N GLU A 198 -16.63 14.38 5.10
CA GLU A 198 -16.30 14.82 6.45
C GLU A 198 -15.07 14.12 7.04
N GLU A 199 -14.82 12.85 6.70
CA GLU A 199 -13.66 12.12 7.21
C GLU A 199 -12.35 12.70 6.69
N LEU A 200 -12.29 13.02 5.39
CA LEU A 200 -11.15 13.71 4.80
C LEU A 200 -10.98 15.10 5.42
N GLU A 201 -12.08 15.84 5.59
CA GLU A 201 -12.02 17.16 6.24
C GLU A 201 -11.39 17.08 7.63
N SER A 202 -11.80 16.09 8.42
CA SER A 202 -11.34 15.92 9.79
C SER A 202 -9.86 15.58 9.85
N GLU A 203 -9.38 14.66 9.01
CA GLU A 203 -7.95 14.31 8.97
C GLU A 203 -7.08 15.49 8.53
N VAL A 204 -7.52 16.23 7.50
CA VAL A 204 -6.76 17.40 7.03
C VAL A 204 -6.78 18.52 8.05
N SER A 205 -7.91 18.76 8.72
CA SER A 205 -8.03 19.80 9.76
C SER A 205 -7.14 19.48 10.96
N ARG A 206 -7.13 18.22 11.43
CA ARG A 206 -6.23 17.77 12.49
C ARG A 206 -4.76 18.05 12.17
N ILE A 207 -4.34 17.75 10.94
CA ILE A 207 -2.96 18.00 10.49
C ILE A 207 -2.67 19.50 10.42
N LEU A 208 -3.64 20.32 10.02
CA LEU A 208 -3.47 21.77 10.00
C LEU A 208 -3.32 22.36 11.38
N ASP A 209 -4.10 21.89 12.35
CA ASP A 209 -3.98 22.33 13.73
C ASP A 209 -2.58 21.99 14.26
N GLU A 210 -2.02 20.82 13.94
CA GLU A 210 -0.64 20.46 14.27
C GLU A 210 0.41 21.37 13.60
N VAL A 211 0.14 21.87 12.39
CA VAL A 211 1.03 22.78 11.65
C VAL A 211 0.92 24.21 12.17
N VAL A 212 -0.27 24.65 12.59
CA VAL A 212 -0.57 26.04 12.97
C VAL A 212 -0.39 26.30 14.46
N GLU A 213 -0.81 25.40 15.35
CA GLU A 213 -0.66 25.55 16.81
C GLU A 213 0.80 25.40 17.27
N GLY A 214 1.65 24.75 16.48
CA GLY A 214 3.09 24.67 16.75
C GLY A 214 3.86 25.98 16.55
N ASP A 215 3.23 27.01 15.97
CA ASP A 215 3.87 28.25 15.53
C ASP A 215 3.39 29.45 16.38
N ASP A 216 3.59 29.34 17.70
CA ASP A 216 3.30 30.41 18.65
C ASP A 216 4.27 31.60 18.43
N ALA A 217 3.71 32.70 17.92
CA ALA A 217 4.29 34.04 17.87
C ALA A 217 5.60 34.23 17.07
N ARG A 218 5.54 34.14 15.73
CA ARG A 218 6.23 35.07 14.79
C ARG A 218 5.76 34.81 13.35
N ARG A 219 5.51 35.89 12.61
CA ARG A 219 5.03 35.91 11.22
C ARG A 219 6.07 35.39 10.21
N GLU A 220 6.46 34.12 10.28
CA GLU A 220 7.20 33.45 9.21
C GLU A 220 6.48 32.18 8.76
N LYS A 221 5.25 32.36 8.26
CA LYS A 221 4.57 31.54 7.24
C LYS A 221 5.32 30.22 6.91
N GLY A 222 5.02 29.15 7.66
CA GLY A 222 5.66 27.84 7.50
C GLY A 222 5.56 27.28 6.08
N ARG A 223 6.53 26.44 5.70
CA ARG A 223 6.57 25.74 4.42
C ARG A 223 5.99 24.33 4.57
N ILE A 224 5.13 23.92 3.64
CA ILE A 224 4.52 22.59 3.62
C ILE A 224 4.86 21.88 2.32
N TRP A 225 5.41 20.67 2.43
CA TRP A 225 5.56 19.74 1.33
C TRP A 225 4.41 18.75 1.30
N LEU A 226 3.63 18.74 0.22
CA LEU A 226 2.65 17.70 -0.09
C LEU A 226 3.34 16.56 -0.83
N ILE A 227 3.38 15.38 -0.23
CA ILE A 227 4.20 14.27 -0.72
C ILE A 227 3.30 13.10 -1.14
N PHE A 228 3.26 12.83 -2.44
CA PHE A 228 2.39 11.80 -3.01
C PHE A 228 3.13 10.48 -3.26
N PHE A 229 2.57 9.39 -2.75
CA PHE A 229 3.15 8.04 -2.86
C PHE A 229 2.56 7.19 -3.99
N SER A 230 1.42 7.58 -4.54
CA SER A 230 0.79 6.83 -5.63
C SER A 230 -0.21 7.69 -6.41
N PRO A 231 -0.52 7.32 -7.67
CA PRO A 231 -1.62 7.91 -8.43
C PRO A 231 -2.96 7.85 -7.70
N SER A 232 -3.27 6.74 -7.02
CA SER A 232 -4.54 6.61 -6.27
C SER A 232 -4.63 7.58 -5.09
N GLY A 233 -3.52 7.79 -4.36
CA GLY A 233 -3.48 8.78 -3.28
C GLY A 233 -3.57 10.21 -3.80
N ALA A 234 -2.91 10.50 -4.93
CA ALA A 234 -3.02 11.80 -5.61
C ALA A 234 -4.46 12.10 -6.04
N LYS A 235 -5.10 11.16 -6.74
CA LYS A 235 -6.50 11.27 -7.17
C LYS A 235 -7.45 11.59 -6.02
N ALA A 236 -7.24 10.95 -4.87
CA ALA A 236 -8.08 11.12 -3.70
C ALA A 236 -7.90 12.49 -3.02
N ALA A 237 -6.65 12.97 -2.90
CA ALA A 237 -6.35 14.19 -2.15
C ALA A 237 -6.40 15.48 -3.00
N CYS A 238 -6.07 15.44 -4.30
CA CYS A 238 -5.89 16.67 -5.10
C CYS A 238 -7.14 17.55 -5.17
N LYS A 239 -8.34 16.94 -5.24
CA LYS A 239 -9.60 17.69 -5.26
C LYS A 239 -9.78 18.54 -4.00
N ASP A 240 -9.50 17.96 -2.84
CA ASP A 240 -9.60 18.67 -1.56
C ASP A 240 -8.53 19.75 -1.42
N PHE A 241 -7.28 19.40 -1.76
CA PHE A 241 -6.16 20.34 -1.70
C PHE A 241 -6.33 21.55 -2.63
N ARG A 242 -6.97 21.39 -3.81
CA ARG A 242 -7.35 22.52 -4.66
C ARG A 242 -8.42 23.40 -4.02
N ARG A 243 -9.48 22.80 -3.46
CA ARG A 243 -10.55 23.55 -2.78
C ARG A 243 -10.01 24.36 -1.59
N ARG A 244 -8.94 23.88 -0.95
CA ARG A 244 -8.22 24.57 0.13
C ARG A 244 -7.18 25.59 -0.35
N GLY A 245 -6.95 25.69 -1.67
CA GLY A 245 -5.96 26.58 -2.28
C GLY A 245 -4.51 26.12 -2.12
N TRP A 246 -4.25 24.88 -1.72
CA TRP A 246 -2.89 24.36 -1.52
C TRP A 246 -2.25 23.91 -2.83
N ILE A 247 -3.07 23.41 -3.74
CA ILE A 247 -2.68 23.17 -5.13
C ILE A 247 -3.23 24.36 -5.92
N PRO A 248 -2.37 25.27 -6.41
CA PRO A 248 -2.83 26.46 -7.10
C PRO A 248 -3.44 26.11 -8.46
N ASP A 249 -4.65 26.58 -8.72
CA ASP A 249 -5.24 26.58 -10.06
C ASP A 249 -4.70 27.78 -10.84
N LYS A 250 -3.54 27.60 -11.48
CA LYS A 250 -2.85 28.50 -12.42
C LYS A 250 -2.74 30.03 -12.15
N GLU A 251 -3.38 30.66 -11.17
CA GLU A 251 -3.24 32.12 -10.96
C GLU A 251 -3.60 32.70 -9.58
N ASP A 252 -3.90 31.89 -8.55
CA ASP A 252 -4.16 32.42 -7.20
C ASP A 252 -3.16 31.91 -6.12
N GLN A 253 -2.52 32.84 -5.42
CA GLN A 253 -1.59 32.58 -4.31
C GLN A 253 -2.21 32.97 -2.95
N ASN A 254 -2.85 31.96 -2.37
CA ASN A 254 -2.65 31.39 -1.03
C ASN A 254 -2.79 32.22 0.27
N PHE A 255 -3.36 31.55 1.28
CA PHE A 255 -3.57 31.91 2.69
C PHE A 255 -2.27 32.14 3.50
N GLY A 256 -1.16 32.42 2.83
CA GLY A 256 0.13 32.68 3.46
C GLY A 256 1.04 31.46 3.66
N LEU A 257 0.68 30.24 3.28
CA LEU A 257 1.59 29.08 3.35
C LEU A 257 2.39 28.93 2.05
N GLN A 258 3.67 28.53 2.14
CA GLN A 258 4.44 28.16 0.95
C GLN A 258 4.29 26.65 0.70
N ILE A 259 3.52 26.28 -0.33
CA ILE A 259 3.32 24.87 -0.69
C ILE A 259 4.36 24.43 -1.72
N ARG A 260 4.88 23.22 -1.52
CA ARG A 260 5.72 22.47 -2.45
C ARG A 260 5.17 21.06 -2.62
N ILE A 261 5.43 20.44 -3.76
CA ILE A 261 4.88 19.13 -4.11
C ILE A 261 6.01 18.17 -4.47
N ALA A 262 6.02 17.01 -3.83
CA ALA A 262 6.93 15.92 -4.15
C ALA A 262 6.19 14.66 -4.57
N ALA A 263 6.81 13.88 -5.44
CA ALA A 263 6.36 12.54 -5.83
C ALA A 263 7.40 11.50 -5.44
N ILE A 264 6.94 10.34 -4.92
CA ILE A 264 7.84 9.24 -4.55
C ILE A 264 8.54 8.56 -5.75
N GLY A 265 8.09 8.85 -6.97
CA GLY A 265 8.65 8.24 -8.16
C GLY A 265 7.97 8.67 -9.46
N PRO A 266 8.50 8.20 -10.61
CA PRO A 266 8.13 8.70 -11.93
C PRO A 266 6.66 8.43 -12.31
N VAL A 267 6.08 7.31 -11.87
CA VAL A 267 4.68 6.97 -12.15
C VAL A 267 3.73 7.95 -11.46
N THR A 268 3.98 8.28 -10.20
CA THR A 268 3.17 9.26 -9.46
C THR A 268 3.36 10.67 -10.00
N ARG A 269 4.59 11.03 -10.39
CA ARG A 269 4.88 12.31 -11.06
C ARG A 269 4.11 12.44 -12.38
N ALA A 270 4.12 11.40 -13.21
CA ALA A 270 3.40 11.39 -14.48
C ALA A 270 1.90 11.63 -14.25
N TYR A 271 1.28 10.89 -13.32
CA TYR A 271 -0.14 11.11 -12.97
C TYR A 271 -0.43 12.54 -12.49
N LEU A 272 0.40 13.06 -11.57
CA LEU A 272 0.23 14.44 -11.08
C LEU A 272 0.29 15.47 -12.21
N HIS A 273 1.20 15.29 -13.17
CA HIS A 273 1.35 16.21 -14.29
C HIS A 273 0.25 16.02 -15.36
N ASP A 274 0.05 14.80 -15.83
CA ASP A 274 -0.75 14.48 -17.01
C ASP A 274 -2.26 14.46 -16.70
N ASP A 275 -2.64 13.92 -15.54
CA ASP A 275 -4.06 13.78 -15.14
C ASP A 275 -4.52 14.92 -14.23
N GLU A 276 -3.66 15.41 -13.34
CA GLU A 276 -4.01 16.46 -12.37
C GLU A 276 -3.49 17.85 -12.78
N GLY A 277 -2.64 17.98 -13.80
CA GLY A 277 -2.07 19.29 -14.19
C GLY A 277 -1.24 19.96 -13.09
N VAL A 278 -0.73 19.18 -12.13
CA VAL A 278 0.04 19.62 -10.98
C VAL A 278 1.52 19.60 -11.30
N GLN A 279 2.19 20.73 -11.09
CA GLN A 279 3.65 20.80 -11.17
C GLN A 279 4.28 20.16 -9.93
N VAL A 280 5.24 19.26 -10.15
CA VAL A 280 5.98 18.57 -9.09
C VAL A 280 7.36 19.20 -8.94
N ASP A 281 7.70 19.63 -7.73
CA ASP A 281 8.96 20.31 -7.40
C ASP A 281 10.11 19.33 -7.15
N ALA A 282 9.79 18.14 -6.62
CA ALA A 282 10.79 17.10 -6.34
C ALA A 282 10.28 15.69 -6.66
N VAL A 283 11.16 14.84 -7.18
CA VAL A 283 10.85 13.43 -7.47
C VAL A 283 11.96 12.55 -6.93
N ALA A 284 11.62 11.59 -6.06
CA ALA A 284 12.60 10.65 -5.55
C ALA A 284 13.11 9.73 -6.66
N GLN A 285 14.43 9.48 -6.68
CA GLN A 285 15.06 8.59 -7.67
C GLN A 285 14.68 7.13 -7.44
N THR A 286 14.61 6.74 -6.17
CA THR A 286 14.12 5.44 -5.70
C THR A 286 12.99 5.68 -4.70
N PRO A 287 12.02 4.76 -4.60
CA PRO A 287 10.87 4.92 -3.72
C PRO A 287 11.22 4.57 -2.27
N ASP A 288 12.21 5.27 -1.70
CA ASP A 288 12.65 5.12 -0.31
C ASP A 288 12.78 6.48 0.39
N ALA A 289 12.84 6.43 1.72
CA ALA A 289 12.90 7.62 2.56
C ALA A 289 14.17 8.45 2.37
N GLU A 290 15.30 7.81 2.05
CA GLU A 290 16.57 8.52 1.90
C GLU A 290 16.53 9.46 0.70
N HIS A 291 16.16 8.91 -0.46
CA HIS A 291 16.19 9.63 -1.72
C HIS A 291 15.08 10.67 -1.78
N LEU A 292 13.92 10.40 -1.19
CA LEU A 292 12.85 11.37 -1.05
C LEU A 292 13.32 12.58 -0.20
N LEU A 293 13.84 12.35 1.01
CA LEU A 293 14.23 13.46 1.88
C LEU A 293 15.45 14.21 1.36
N ARG A 294 16.35 13.54 0.61
CA ARG A 294 17.46 14.20 -0.09
C ARG A 294 16.93 15.16 -1.15
N CYS A 295 16.05 14.71 -2.05
CA CYS A 295 15.58 15.58 -3.14
C CYS A 295 14.76 16.79 -2.65
N ILE A 296 14.00 16.63 -1.56
CA ILE A 296 13.32 17.74 -0.89
C ILE A 296 14.33 18.76 -0.36
N ARG A 297 15.36 18.30 0.35
CA ARG A 297 16.42 19.15 0.90
C ARG A 297 17.19 19.89 -0.19
N ASP A 298 17.50 19.25 -1.30
CA ASP A 298 18.19 19.88 -2.43
C ASP A 298 17.36 21.05 -3.03
N VAL A 299 16.03 20.98 -2.97
CA VAL A 299 15.15 22.09 -3.36
C VAL A 299 15.16 23.19 -2.30
N GLU A 300 15.04 22.83 -1.01
CA GLU A 300 15.13 23.79 0.11
C GLU A 300 16.44 24.59 0.09
N GLU A 301 17.57 23.91 -0.12
CA GLU A 301 18.90 24.54 -0.13
C GLU A 301 19.09 25.48 -1.31
N ARG A 302 18.61 25.10 -2.51
CA ARG A 302 18.70 25.95 -3.71
C ARG A 302 17.91 27.25 -3.54
N GLU A 303 16.67 27.15 -3.07
CA GLU A 303 15.84 28.34 -2.83
C GLU A 303 16.40 29.24 -1.72
N ARG A 304 17.08 28.65 -0.71
CA ARG A 304 17.76 29.43 0.33
C ARG A 304 18.90 30.27 -0.26
N VAL A 305 19.67 29.70 -1.17
CA VAL A 305 20.76 30.40 -1.87
C VAL A 305 20.21 31.48 -2.79
N ASP A 306 19.19 31.17 -3.59
CA ASP A 306 18.59 32.10 -4.54
C ASP A 306 17.86 33.27 -3.84
N GLY A 307 17.34 33.06 -2.63
CA GLY A 307 16.70 34.12 -1.82
C GLY A 307 17.65 34.99 -1.00
N GLU A 308 18.92 34.59 -0.86
CA GLU A 308 19.99 35.37 -0.20
C GLU A 308 20.79 36.23 -1.21
N ALA A 309 20.64 35.99 -2.53
CA ALA A 309 21.27 36.71 -3.63
C ALA A 309 20.43 37.90 -4.12
#